data_AF-A0A7S4WDM4-F1
#
_entry.id   AF-A0A7S4WDM4-F1
#
_cell.length_a   1.000
_cell.length_b   1.000
_cell.length_c   1.000
_cell.angle_alpha   90.00
_cell.angle_beta   90.00
_cell.angle_gamma   90.00
#
_symmetry.space_group_name_H-M   'P 1'
#
loop_
_entity.id
_entity.type
_entity.pdbx_description
1 polymer ?
#
loop_
_entity_poly.entity_id
_entity_poly.type
_entity_poly.pdbx_seq_one_letter_code
_entity_poly.pdbx_strand_id
1 'polypeptide(L)'
;FIERVLDSILTQLEEQEKGNNKKEAKTKASKYVEYWTRREWRHIEAHADVDENLAKQQDQQQQKDAFRYPKQGHVLYLKVGTNVHGPTCIFPHITTGGDLKKHKNNDDDSDKVNLVTVPAVEGRLLRFQGNSLHAVPRPTDLWTLSFVKGSPKFEPEEEWGRSVILFNTWGDEPPLDVPYDKREEKSDGKDNVNTKCRPHEEWKSAFFLSPSSSSLLDNINEDCNADDTTNYDSVVEEEEVRNIRTKIWLLGNQRRRNHLDRNIRLLGSESLREALYQDHVVSKVTLDQSPY
;
A
#
# COMPACT_ATOMS: atom_id res chain seq x y z
N PHE A 1 23.81 -8.96 4.98
CA PHE A 1 23.46 -7.72 5.71
C PHE A 1 21.94 -7.47 5.68
N ILE A 2 21.32 -7.34 4.49
CA ILE A 2 19.87 -7.13 4.33
C ILE A 2 19.04 -8.17 5.09
N GLU A 3 19.38 -9.46 4.96
CA GLU A 3 18.69 -10.55 5.66
C GLU A 3 18.65 -10.36 7.18
N ARG A 4 19.74 -9.90 7.81
CA ARG A 4 19.79 -9.65 9.26
C ARG A 4 18.89 -8.48 9.66
N VAL A 5 18.80 -7.46 8.81
CA VAL A 5 17.90 -6.31 9.02
C VAL A 5 16.45 -6.76 8.90
N LEU A 6 16.11 -7.53 7.87
CA LEU A 6 14.76 -8.08 7.66
C LEU A 6 14.36 -9.02 8.81
N ASP A 7 15.24 -9.92 9.23
CA ASP A 7 15.03 -10.82 10.37
C ASP A 7 14.76 -10.03 11.66
N SER A 8 15.55 -8.98 11.92
CA SER A 8 15.33 -8.09 13.06
C SER A 8 13.98 -7.36 13.00
N ILE A 9 13.61 -6.82 11.84
CA ILE A 9 12.33 -6.13 11.63
C ILE A 9 11.16 -7.09 11.85
N LEU A 10 11.22 -8.27 11.25
CA LEU A 10 10.15 -9.26 11.33
C LEU A 10 9.99 -9.84 12.73
N THR A 11 11.10 -10.12 13.41
CA THR A 11 11.08 -10.56 14.82
C THR A 11 10.37 -9.53 15.70
N GLN A 12 10.69 -8.25 15.54
CA GLN A 12 10.04 -7.16 16.30
C GLN A 12 8.55 -7.04 15.98
N LEU A 13 8.16 -7.14 14.71
CA LEU A 13 6.74 -7.12 14.31
C LEU A 13 5.95 -8.29 14.92
N GLU A 14 6.53 -9.48 14.97
CA GLU A 14 5.88 -10.67 15.55
C GLU A 14 5.74 -10.57 17.08
N GLU A 15 6.70 -9.95 17.77
CA GLU A 15 6.62 -9.70 19.21
C GLU A 15 5.44 -8.77 19.56
N GLN A 16 5.18 -7.74 18.75
CA GLN A 16 4.02 -6.86 18.93
C GLN A 16 2.68 -7.60 18.79
N GLU A 17 2.57 -8.46 17.76
CA GLU A 17 1.33 -9.22 17.51
C GLU A 17 1.00 -10.15 18.68
N LYS A 18 2.02 -10.76 19.28
CA LYS A 18 1.88 -11.61 20.48
C LYS A 18 1.50 -10.80 21.73
N GLY A 19 2.05 -9.59 21.87
CA GLY A 19 1.74 -8.69 22.98
C GLY A 19 0.28 -8.23 23.00
N ASN A 20 -0.29 -7.97 21.82
CA ASN A 20 -1.66 -7.48 21.68
C ASN A 20 -2.73 -8.59 21.77
N ASN A 21 -2.42 -9.83 21.37
CA ASN A 21 -3.39 -10.92 21.32
C ASN A 21 -2.91 -12.19 22.06
N LYS A 22 -2.92 -12.18 23.40
CA LYS A 22 -2.55 -13.33 24.25
C LYS A 22 -3.37 -14.62 24.01
N LYS A 23 -4.50 -14.56 23.31
CA LYS A 23 -5.38 -15.72 23.05
C LYS A 23 -5.29 -16.33 21.64
N GLU A 24 -4.62 -15.69 20.68
CA GLU A 24 -4.55 -16.16 19.28
C GLU A 24 -3.12 -16.30 18.72
N ALA A 25 -2.10 -16.26 19.59
CA ALA A 25 -0.67 -16.35 19.24
C ALA A 25 -0.21 -17.73 18.70
N LYS A 26 -1.06 -18.43 17.96
CA LYS A 26 -0.74 -19.63 17.17
C LYS A 26 -0.87 -19.40 15.67
N THR A 27 -1.10 -18.17 15.22
CA THR A 27 -0.84 -17.78 13.83
C THR A 27 0.66 -17.89 13.59
N LYS A 28 1.06 -18.92 12.84
CA LYS A 28 2.45 -19.23 12.54
C LYS A 28 3.18 -17.99 12.03
N ALA A 29 4.34 -17.73 12.63
CA ALA A 29 5.36 -16.81 12.14
C ALA A 29 5.58 -17.02 10.64
N SER A 30 5.83 -15.95 9.91
CA SER A 30 6.05 -16.07 8.47
C SER A 30 7.41 -16.73 8.24
N LYS A 31 7.45 -17.92 7.64
CA LYS A 31 8.69 -18.69 7.56
C LYS A 31 9.59 -18.27 6.42
N TYR A 32 9.01 -17.69 5.38
CA TYR A 32 9.71 -17.37 4.14
C TYR A 32 9.55 -15.88 3.83
N VAL A 33 10.66 -15.29 3.40
CA VAL A 33 10.74 -13.90 2.98
C VAL A 33 11.29 -13.88 1.57
N GLU A 34 10.55 -13.26 0.67
CA GLU A 34 11.01 -12.93 -0.68
C GLU A 34 11.29 -11.43 -0.71
N TYR A 35 12.45 -11.00 -1.20
CA TYR A 35 12.81 -9.58 -1.19
C TYR A 35 13.56 -9.16 -2.45
N TRP A 36 13.47 -7.88 -2.77
CA TRP A 36 14.24 -7.25 -3.85
C TRP A 36 14.48 -5.78 -3.51
N THR A 37 15.51 -5.20 -4.13
CA THR A 37 15.83 -3.77 -3.98
C THR A 37 15.56 -3.01 -5.27
N ARG A 38 15.18 -1.74 -5.15
CA ARG A 38 15.07 -0.83 -6.29
C ARG A 38 15.70 0.50 -5.90
N ARG A 39 16.52 1.06 -6.79
CA ARG A 39 17.17 2.38 -6.63
C ARG A 39 16.56 3.47 -7.51
N GLU A 40 15.45 3.14 -8.19
CA GLU A 40 14.76 4.04 -9.09
C GLU A 40 13.34 4.34 -8.61
N TRP A 41 12.95 5.61 -8.72
CA TRP A 41 11.56 6.00 -8.63
C TRP A 41 10.91 5.74 -9.99
N ARG A 42 10.08 4.72 -10.16
CA ARG A 42 9.36 4.47 -11.44
C ARG A 42 7.87 4.34 -11.21
N HIS A 43 7.11 4.62 -12.27
CA HIS A 43 5.69 4.30 -12.26
C HIS A 43 5.54 2.79 -12.13
N ILE A 44 4.72 2.36 -11.18
CA ILE A 44 4.28 0.99 -11.06
C ILE A 44 2.75 1.01 -11.16
N GLU A 45 2.24 0.36 -12.21
CA GLU A 45 0.79 0.17 -12.43
C GLU A 45 0.18 -0.61 -11.25
N ALA A 46 -1.12 -0.43 -11.02
CA ALA A 46 -1.80 -1.09 -9.91
C ALA A 46 -1.82 -2.62 -10.10
N HIS A 47 -1.40 -3.33 -9.07
CA HIS A 47 -1.28 -4.79 -9.05
C HIS A 47 -1.32 -5.32 -7.62
N ALA A 48 -1.58 -6.61 -7.48
CA ALA A 48 -1.29 -7.36 -6.26
C ALA A 48 -0.11 -8.30 -6.58
N ASP A 49 0.76 -8.49 -5.60
CA ASP A 49 1.86 -9.44 -5.70
C ASP A 49 1.32 -10.86 -5.64
N VAL A 50 1.83 -11.74 -6.49
CA VAL A 50 1.39 -13.13 -6.56
C VAL A 50 2.61 -14.04 -6.65
N ASP A 51 2.41 -15.32 -6.38
CA ASP A 51 3.37 -16.34 -6.76
C ASP A 51 3.44 -16.40 -8.29
N GLU A 52 4.38 -15.68 -8.88
CA GLU A 52 4.46 -15.47 -10.34
C GLU A 52 4.71 -16.78 -11.10
N ASN A 53 5.47 -17.71 -10.52
CA ASN A 53 5.75 -18.99 -11.18
C ASN A 53 4.54 -19.91 -11.14
N LEU A 54 3.85 -19.99 -9.99
CA LEU A 54 2.59 -20.72 -9.88
C LEU A 54 1.52 -20.13 -10.80
N ALA A 55 1.39 -18.80 -10.84
CA ALA A 55 0.44 -18.09 -11.71
C ALA A 55 0.71 -18.41 -13.20
N LYS A 56 1.98 -18.39 -13.64
CA LYS A 56 2.36 -18.75 -15.01
C LYS A 56 2.04 -20.21 -15.32
N GLN A 57 2.31 -21.13 -14.40
CA GLN A 57 2.00 -22.55 -14.58
C GLN A 57 0.49 -22.77 -14.72
N GLN A 58 -0.31 -22.14 -13.86
CA GLN A 58 -1.78 -22.19 -13.92
C GLN A 58 -2.33 -21.60 -15.22
N ASP A 59 -1.74 -20.51 -15.71
CA ASP A 59 -2.12 -19.89 -17.00
C ASP A 59 -1.80 -20.82 -18.19
N GLN A 60 -0.63 -21.46 -18.20
CA GLN A 60 -0.25 -22.43 -19.24
C GLN A 60 -1.16 -23.65 -19.25
N GLN A 61 -1.58 -24.11 -18.07
CA GLN A 61 -2.47 -25.26 -17.90
C GLN A 61 -3.96 -24.89 -18.00
N GLN A 62 -4.29 -23.62 -18.23
CA GLN A 62 -5.66 -23.09 -18.25
C GLN A 62 -6.46 -23.41 -16.97
N GLN A 63 -5.78 -23.63 -15.84
CA GLN A 63 -6.39 -23.85 -14.55
C GLN A 63 -6.97 -22.55 -14.03
N LYS A 64 -8.23 -22.56 -13.56
CA LYS A 64 -8.92 -21.37 -13.05
C LYS A 64 -8.76 -21.15 -11.55
N ASP A 65 -7.70 -21.68 -10.98
CA ASP A 65 -7.43 -21.56 -9.55
C ASP A 65 -7.21 -20.09 -9.14
N ALA A 66 -7.53 -19.81 -7.88
CA ALA A 66 -7.24 -18.51 -7.28
C ALA A 66 -5.72 -18.30 -7.23
N PHE A 67 -5.28 -17.05 -7.47
CA PHE A 67 -3.88 -16.70 -7.28
C PHE A 67 -3.47 -16.86 -5.82
N ARG A 68 -2.23 -17.30 -5.62
CA ARG A 68 -1.61 -17.34 -4.30
C ARG A 68 -0.90 -16.01 -4.04
N TYR A 69 -1.24 -15.37 -2.93
CA TYR A 69 -0.69 -14.06 -2.54
C TYR A 69 0.24 -14.22 -1.33
N PRO A 70 1.18 -13.28 -1.12
CA PRO A 70 1.89 -13.15 0.14
C PRO A 70 0.92 -12.95 1.31
N LYS A 71 1.35 -13.31 2.52
CA LYS A 71 0.63 -12.96 3.75
C LYS A 71 0.65 -11.44 3.95
N GLN A 72 1.80 -10.82 3.76
CA GLN A 72 2.00 -9.38 3.88
C GLN A 72 3.00 -8.89 2.83
N GLY A 73 2.74 -7.70 2.29
CA GLY A 73 3.70 -6.93 1.52
C GLY A 73 4.32 -5.84 2.37
N HIS A 74 5.60 -5.56 2.14
CA HIS A 74 6.34 -4.53 2.84
C HIS A 74 7.16 -3.65 1.90
N VAL A 75 7.27 -2.37 2.25
CA VAL A 75 8.17 -1.41 1.59
C VAL A 75 8.95 -0.66 2.67
N LEU A 76 10.27 -0.83 2.67
CA LEU A 76 11.18 -0.05 3.50
C LEU A 76 11.88 1.00 2.64
N TYR A 77 11.64 2.27 2.93
CA TYR A 77 12.26 3.39 2.24
C TYR A 77 13.65 3.68 2.84
N LEU A 78 14.71 3.46 2.06
CA LEU A 78 16.09 3.62 2.52
C LEU A 78 16.66 5.01 2.23
N LYS A 79 16.36 5.56 1.06
CA LYS A 79 16.77 6.90 0.63
C LYS A 79 15.70 7.47 -0.28
N VAL A 80 15.29 8.71 -0.04
CA VAL A 80 14.26 9.39 -0.85
C VAL A 80 14.78 10.76 -1.23
N GLY A 81 14.86 11.03 -2.54
CA GLY A 81 15.30 12.32 -3.05
C GLY A 81 14.28 13.43 -2.80
N THR A 82 14.75 14.68 -2.79
CA THR A 82 13.94 15.85 -2.39
C THR A 82 12.74 16.13 -3.28
N ASN A 83 12.76 15.67 -4.53
CA ASN A 83 11.68 15.85 -5.51
C ASN A 83 10.90 14.55 -5.78
N VAL A 84 11.14 13.50 -4.98
CA VAL A 84 10.37 12.25 -5.06
C VAL A 84 9.05 12.43 -4.31
N HIS A 85 8.07 13.01 -5.02
CA HIS A 85 6.69 13.05 -4.57
C HIS A 85 5.95 11.88 -5.19
N GLY A 86 5.24 11.05 -4.43
CA GLY A 86 4.62 9.87 -5.03
C GLY A 86 4.41 8.78 -4.01
N PRO A 87 3.19 8.63 -3.49
CA PRO A 87 2.92 7.66 -2.47
C PRO A 87 2.95 6.25 -3.04
N THR A 88 3.22 5.28 -2.18
CA THR A 88 2.65 3.96 -2.40
C THR A 88 1.16 4.06 -2.14
N CYS A 89 0.38 3.82 -3.18
CA CYS A 89 -1.08 3.79 -3.14
C CYS A 89 -1.52 2.36 -2.84
N ILE A 90 -2.37 2.15 -1.83
CA ILE A 90 -2.93 0.84 -1.48
C ILE A 90 -4.45 0.93 -1.53
N PHE A 91 -5.09 -0.04 -2.16
CA PHE A 91 -6.54 -0.23 -2.15
C PHE A 91 -6.87 -1.37 -1.17
N PRO A 92 -7.22 -1.06 0.09
CA PRO A 92 -7.45 -2.09 1.09
C PRO A 92 -8.61 -3.00 0.67
N HIS A 93 -8.45 -4.31 0.86
CA HIS A 93 -9.47 -5.33 0.57
C HIS A 93 -9.86 -5.48 -0.91
N ILE A 94 -9.19 -4.76 -1.82
CA ILE A 94 -9.31 -4.93 -3.28
C ILE A 94 -8.12 -5.78 -3.72
N THR A 95 -8.35 -6.88 -4.44
CA THR A 95 -7.27 -7.77 -4.87
C THR A 95 -6.95 -7.66 -6.35
N THR A 96 -7.94 -7.26 -7.15
CA THR A 96 -7.82 -7.12 -8.60
C THR A 96 -8.40 -5.80 -9.09
N GLY A 97 -7.99 -5.38 -10.29
CA GLY A 97 -8.56 -4.18 -10.92
C GLY A 97 -10.06 -4.31 -11.23
N GLY A 98 -10.55 -5.53 -11.46
CA GLY A 98 -11.98 -5.80 -11.62
C GLY A 98 -12.78 -5.50 -10.35
N ASP A 99 -12.18 -5.67 -9.17
CA ASP A 99 -12.86 -5.37 -7.90
C ASP A 99 -13.08 -3.86 -7.70
N LEU A 100 -12.33 -3.00 -8.40
CA LEU A 100 -12.55 -1.55 -8.42
C LEU A 100 -13.85 -1.15 -9.12
N LYS A 101 -14.45 -2.04 -9.93
CA LYS A 101 -15.72 -1.82 -10.63
C LYS A 101 -16.90 -2.61 -10.08
N LYS A 102 -16.67 -3.56 -9.18
CA LYS A 102 -17.76 -4.42 -8.71
C LYS A 102 -18.69 -3.61 -7.81
N HIS A 103 -19.92 -3.39 -8.26
CA HIS A 103 -21.02 -3.07 -7.37
C HIS A 103 -21.17 -4.24 -6.40
N LYS A 104 -21.07 -3.98 -5.09
CA LYS A 104 -21.51 -4.97 -4.12
C LYS A 104 -23.03 -5.07 -4.29
N ASN A 105 -23.50 -6.15 -4.91
CA ASN A 105 -24.93 -6.42 -5.00
C ASN A 105 -25.52 -6.41 -3.57
N ASN A 106 -26.58 -5.62 -3.40
CA ASN A 106 -27.44 -5.41 -2.21
C ASN A 106 -27.21 -4.05 -1.54
N ASP A 107 -28.14 -3.12 -1.83
CA ASP A 107 -28.70 -2.04 -0.98
C ASP A 107 -27.78 -1.13 -0.13
N ASP A 108 -26.46 -1.24 -0.25
CA ASP A 108 -25.52 -0.44 0.54
C ASP A 108 -24.73 0.49 -0.37
N ASP A 109 -24.82 1.77 -0.06
CA ASP A 109 -24.36 2.98 -0.75
C ASP A 109 -22.82 3.07 -0.97
N SER A 110 -22.20 2.04 -1.56
CA SER A 110 -20.74 2.00 -1.69
C SER A 110 -20.24 1.63 -3.09
N ASP A 111 -20.58 2.50 -4.06
CA ASP A 111 -19.74 2.74 -5.25
C ASP A 111 -18.39 3.40 -4.90
N LYS A 112 -18.08 3.48 -3.61
CA LYS A 112 -16.91 4.08 -2.99
C LYS A 112 -15.77 3.06 -2.86
N VAL A 113 -14.65 3.38 -3.47
CA VAL A 113 -13.37 2.69 -3.37
C VAL A 113 -12.47 3.45 -2.41
N ASN A 114 -12.04 2.80 -1.33
CA ASN A 114 -11.06 3.37 -0.41
C ASN A 114 -9.64 3.26 -0.99
N LEU A 115 -8.90 4.36 -0.93
CA LEU A 115 -7.49 4.44 -1.29
C LEU A 115 -6.70 5.02 -0.12
N VAL A 116 -5.58 4.38 0.21
CA VAL A 116 -4.61 4.89 1.19
C VAL A 116 -3.35 5.30 0.45
N THR A 117 -2.90 6.54 0.63
CA THR A 117 -1.66 7.07 0.04
C THR A 117 -0.58 7.21 1.10
N VAL A 118 0.51 6.46 0.96
CA VAL A 118 1.64 6.46 1.90
C VAL A 118 2.83 7.18 1.27
N PRO A 119 3.20 8.39 1.73
CA PRO A 119 4.30 9.09 1.12
C PRO A 119 5.64 8.42 1.42
N ALA A 120 6.55 8.56 0.46
CA ALA A 120 7.90 8.02 0.53
C ALA A 120 8.71 8.85 1.52
N VAL A 121 8.96 8.29 2.71
CA VAL A 121 9.73 8.95 3.76
C VAL A 121 10.89 8.05 4.14
N GLU A 122 12.10 8.58 4.12
CA GLU A 122 13.30 7.84 4.50
C GLU A 122 13.16 7.20 5.90
N GLY A 123 13.54 5.93 6.02
CA GLY A 123 13.40 5.13 7.23
C GLY A 123 12.00 4.58 7.50
N ARG A 124 10.97 4.93 6.70
CA ARG A 124 9.61 4.42 6.88
C ARG A 124 9.51 2.97 6.43
N LEU A 125 8.93 2.13 7.29
CA LEU A 125 8.44 0.80 6.95
C LEU A 125 6.93 0.84 6.73
N LEU A 126 6.50 0.48 5.53
CA LEU A 126 5.11 0.23 5.21
C LEU A 126 4.85 -1.27 5.22
N ARG A 127 3.76 -1.69 5.86
CA ARG A 127 3.26 -3.06 5.87
C ARG A 127 1.77 -3.07 5.50
N PHE A 128 1.37 -3.98 4.62
CA PHE A 128 -0.02 -4.13 4.19
C PHE A 128 -0.35 -5.59 3.85
N GLN A 129 -1.65 -5.91 3.72
CA GLN A 129 -2.10 -7.26 3.36
C GLN A 129 -1.56 -7.63 1.97
N GLY A 130 -0.92 -8.79 1.84
CA GLY A 130 -0.20 -9.15 0.61
C GLY A 130 -1.08 -9.33 -0.62
N ASN A 131 -2.39 -9.52 -0.43
CA ASN A 131 -3.37 -9.57 -1.52
C ASN A 131 -3.90 -8.20 -1.94
N SER A 132 -3.54 -7.10 -1.25
CA SER A 132 -4.07 -5.78 -1.58
C SER A 132 -3.48 -5.25 -2.87
N LEU A 133 -4.35 -4.72 -3.73
CA LEU A 133 -3.98 -3.99 -4.93
C LEU A 133 -3.23 -2.72 -4.50
N HIS A 134 -2.08 -2.48 -5.11
CA HIS A 134 -1.25 -1.35 -4.77
C HIS A 134 -0.49 -0.85 -6.02
N ALA A 135 -0.04 0.40 -5.97
CA ALA A 135 0.57 1.09 -7.09
C ALA A 135 1.56 2.16 -6.62
N VAL A 136 2.36 2.65 -7.57
CA VAL A 136 3.19 3.85 -7.39
C VAL A 136 2.97 4.75 -8.60
N PRO A 137 2.09 5.77 -8.53
CA PRO A 137 1.95 6.73 -9.62
C PRO A 137 3.26 7.52 -9.80
N ARG A 138 3.72 7.62 -11.05
CA ARG A 138 4.81 8.52 -11.46
C ARG A 138 4.50 9.09 -12.86
N PRO A 139 4.43 10.41 -13.06
CA PRO A 139 4.50 11.46 -12.05
C PRO A 139 3.41 11.31 -10.97
N THR A 140 3.57 12.02 -9.86
CA THR A 140 2.72 11.94 -8.66
C THR A 140 1.22 12.03 -9.00
N ASP A 141 0.89 12.90 -9.94
CA ASP A 141 -0.44 13.23 -10.42
C ASP A 141 -0.87 12.43 -11.65
N LEU A 142 -0.11 11.41 -12.06
CA LEU A 142 -0.34 10.59 -13.27
C LEU A 142 -1.81 10.16 -13.45
N TRP A 143 -2.48 9.82 -12.35
CA TRP A 143 -3.88 9.38 -12.40
C TRP A 143 -4.86 10.49 -12.72
N THR A 144 -4.53 11.74 -12.40
CA THR A 144 -5.40 12.92 -12.59
C THR A 144 -5.03 13.73 -13.83
N LEU A 145 -3.88 13.44 -14.45
CA LEU A 145 -3.42 14.10 -15.66
C LEU A 145 -4.23 13.67 -16.89
N SER A 146 -4.65 14.64 -17.70
CA SER A 146 -5.27 14.40 -19.01
C SER A 146 -4.27 13.88 -20.04
N PHE A 147 -3.00 14.27 -19.92
CA PHE A 147 -1.88 13.79 -20.72
C PHE A 147 -0.60 13.75 -19.88
N VAL A 148 0.28 12.78 -20.14
CA VAL A 148 1.60 12.69 -19.51
C VAL A 148 2.62 13.39 -20.41
N LYS A 149 3.28 14.44 -19.92
CA LYS A 149 4.41 15.08 -20.63
C LYS A 149 5.73 14.70 -19.98
N GLY A 150 6.68 14.25 -20.81
CA GLY A 150 8.07 14.05 -20.45
C GLY A 150 8.45 12.61 -20.08
N SER A 151 9.73 12.29 -20.23
CA SER A 151 10.33 11.09 -19.66
C SER A 151 10.69 11.33 -18.20
N PRO A 152 10.67 10.29 -17.35
CA PRO A 152 11.09 10.44 -15.97
C PRO A 152 12.60 10.78 -15.93
N LYS A 153 12.97 11.89 -15.29
CA LYS A 153 14.38 12.18 -14.96
C LYS A 153 14.78 11.36 -13.73
N PHE A 154 15.96 10.76 -13.74
CA PHE A 154 16.47 9.95 -12.62
C PHE A 154 17.71 10.55 -11.96
N GLU A 155 18.23 11.63 -12.53
CA GLU A 155 19.43 12.32 -12.08
C GLU A 155 19.09 13.79 -11.78
N PRO A 156 19.69 14.38 -10.73
CA PRO A 156 20.60 13.74 -9.76
C PRO A 156 19.87 12.79 -8.78
N GLU A 157 20.58 11.80 -8.21
CA GLU A 157 20.01 10.80 -7.28
C GLU A 157 19.49 11.47 -5.99
N GLU A 158 20.09 12.58 -5.58
CA GLU A 158 19.69 13.39 -4.43
C GLU A 158 18.30 14.02 -4.60
N GLU A 159 17.89 14.29 -5.83
CA GLU A 159 16.57 14.89 -6.13
C GLU A 159 15.54 13.83 -6.53
N TRP A 160 15.93 12.91 -7.42
CA TRP A 160 14.99 12.00 -8.10
C TRP A 160 15.19 10.53 -7.74
N GLY A 161 16.21 10.22 -6.93
CA GLY A 161 16.54 8.87 -6.50
C GLY A 161 15.59 8.36 -5.43
N ARG A 162 15.21 7.08 -5.52
CA ARG A 162 14.42 6.40 -4.50
C ARG A 162 14.97 5.00 -4.30
N SER A 163 15.57 4.76 -3.15
CA SER A 163 16.07 3.46 -2.73
C SER A 163 15.08 2.80 -1.78
N VAL A 164 14.61 1.61 -2.14
CA VAL A 164 13.65 0.82 -1.35
C VAL A 164 14.09 -0.63 -1.27
N ILE A 165 13.76 -1.27 -0.15
CA ILE A 165 13.67 -2.73 -0.04
C ILE A 165 12.18 -3.08 -0.07
N LEU A 166 11.78 -3.90 -1.02
CA LEU A 166 10.46 -4.50 -1.04
C LEU A 166 10.60 -5.94 -0.57
N PHE A 167 9.71 -6.38 0.30
CA PHE A 167 9.72 -7.76 0.73
C PHE A 167 8.34 -8.30 1.09
N ASN A 168 8.11 -9.52 0.67
CA ASN A 168 6.90 -10.28 0.88
C ASN A 168 7.15 -11.35 1.93
N THR A 169 6.21 -11.51 2.86
CA THR A 169 6.24 -12.61 3.81
C THR A 169 5.23 -13.68 3.41
N TRP A 170 5.68 -14.92 3.45
CA TRP A 170 4.89 -16.09 3.04
C TRP A 170 4.66 -17.02 4.23
N GLY A 171 3.61 -17.83 4.13
CA GLY A 171 3.16 -18.71 5.21
C GLY A 171 4.05 -19.94 5.38
N ASP A 172 3.45 -21.11 5.28
CA ASP A 172 4.14 -22.39 5.46
C ASP A 172 4.97 -22.84 4.24
N GLU A 173 4.79 -22.18 3.09
CA GLU A 173 5.44 -22.54 1.83
C GLU A 173 6.00 -21.29 1.13
N PRO A 174 7.23 -21.35 0.59
CA PRO A 174 7.81 -20.26 -0.21
C PRO A 174 7.08 -20.09 -1.54
N PRO A 175 7.29 -18.99 -2.28
CA PRO A 175 7.02 -18.90 -3.72
C PRO A 175 7.54 -20.10 -4.51
N LEU A 176 6.78 -20.56 -5.50
CA LEU A 176 7.19 -21.67 -6.35
C LEU A 176 8.46 -21.30 -7.13
N ASP A 177 9.44 -22.21 -7.14
CA ASP A 177 10.67 -22.11 -7.95
C ASP A 177 11.48 -20.81 -7.77
N VAL A 178 11.36 -20.15 -6.60
CA VAL A 178 12.24 -19.03 -6.24
C VAL A 178 13.50 -19.60 -5.54
N PRO A 179 14.71 -19.33 -6.06
CA PRO A 179 15.93 -19.83 -5.44
C PRO A 179 16.09 -19.32 -4.02
N TYR A 180 16.52 -20.20 -3.12
CA TYR A 180 16.94 -19.79 -1.78
C TYR A 180 18.32 -19.14 -1.84
N ASP A 181 18.47 -18.05 -1.09
CA ASP A 181 19.79 -17.58 -0.73
C ASP A 181 20.49 -18.70 0.07
N LYS A 182 21.64 -19.16 -0.46
CA LYS A 182 22.45 -20.14 0.24
C LYS A 182 22.90 -19.48 1.54
N ARG A 183 22.54 -20.05 2.69
CA ARG A 183 23.15 -19.67 3.96
C ARG A 183 24.67 -19.87 3.80
N GLU A 184 25.41 -18.78 3.70
CA GLU A 184 26.84 -18.83 3.93
C GLU A 184 27.01 -19.36 5.36
N GLU A 185 27.68 -20.50 5.49
CA GLU A 185 28.02 -21.07 6.80
C GLU A 185 28.76 -19.99 7.57
N LYS A 186 28.14 -19.52 8.66
CA LYS A 186 28.66 -18.40 9.45
C LYS A 186 30.07 -18.76 9.92
N SER A 187 31.08 -18.03 9.45
CA SER A 187 32.28 -17.86 10.25
C SER A 187 31.86 -17.10 11.51
N ASP A 188 32.30 -17.56 12.69
CA ASP A 188 32.01 -16.99 14.01
C ASP A 188 32.65 -15.59 14.23
N GLY A 189 32.66 -14.75 13.18
CA GLY A 189 32.97 -13.35 13.29
C GLY A 189 31.90 -12.65 14.10
N LYS A 190 32.24 -12.30 15.34
CA LYS A 190 31.53 -11.31 16.16
C LYS A 190 31.63 -9.93 15.49
N ASP A 191 31.03 -9.78 14.32
CA ASP A 191 30.83 -8.48 13.73
C ASP A 191 29.69 -7.81 14.48
N ASN A 192 30.12 -6.90 15.35
CA ASN A 192 29.32 -5.99 16.14
C ASN A 192 28.69 -4.95 15.19
N VAL A 193 27.83 -5.41 14.29
CA VAL A 193 27.10 -4.56 13.36
C VAL A 193 26.05 -3.82 14.18
N ASN A 194 26.45 -2.65 14.66
CA ASN A 194 25.63 -1.75 15.46
C ASN A 194 24.62 -0.99 14.57
N THR A 195 23.90 -1.69 13.69
CA THR A 195 22.82 -1.11 12.90
C THR A 195 21.54 -1.18 13.71
N LYS A 196 21.45 -0.25 14.65
CA LYS A 196 20.24 0.02 15.41
C LYS A 196 19.25 0.61 14.42
N CYS A 197 18.32 -0.21 13.93
CA CYS A 197 16.99 0.32 13.64
C CYS A 197 16.57 1.14 14.85
N ARG A 198 15.85 2.24 14.65
CA ARG A 198 15.31 2.98 15.79
C ARG A 198 14.61 2.00 16.72
N PRO A 199 14.82 2.09 18.04
CA PRO A 199 14.19 1.19 18.98
C PRO A 199 12.69 1.25 18.77
N HIS A 200 12.03 0.10 18.97
CA HIS A 200 10.63 -0.10 18.60
C HIS A 200 9.70 0.97 19.17
N GLU A 201 10.00 1.45 20.37
CA GLU A 201 9.25 2.48 21.10
C GLU A 201 9.19 3.81 20.31
N GLU A 202 10.08 4.03 19.35
CA GLU A 202 10.10 5.20 18.48
C GLU A 202 9.27 5.02 17.19
N TRP A 203 8.75 3.82 16.93
CA TRP A 203 7.97 3.53 15.72
C TRP A 203 6.55 4.09 15.89
N LYS A 204 6.13 4.93 14.94
CA LYS A 204 4.77 5.49 14.92
C LYS A 204 3.92 4.74 13.89
N SER A 205 2.91 4.00 14.35
CA SER A 205 1.91 3.42 13.45
C SER A 205 1.04 4.54 12.86
N ALA A 206 0.75 4.47 11.56
CA ALA A 206 -0.07 5.46 10.88
C ALA A 206 -1.58 5.13 10.92
N PHE A 207 -1.97 3.84 11.02
CA PHE A 207 -3.36 3.43 11.17
C PHE A 207 -3.49 2.19 12.05
N PHE A 208 -4.58 2.13 12.80
CA PHE A 208 -5.05 0.88 13.39
C PHE A 208 -5.86 0.13 12.34
N LEU A 209 -5.41 -1.07 11.96
CA LEU A 209 -6.37 -2.10 11.57
C LEU A 209 -7.07 -2.50 12.86
N SER A 210 -8.23 -1.93 13.16
CA SER A 210 -9.08 -2.49 14.21
C SER A 210 -9.42 -3.93 13.79
N PRO A 211 -9.13 -4.96 14.60
CA PRO A 211 -9.67 -6.27 14.35
C PRO A 211 -11.14 -6.29 14.80
N SER A 212 -11.97 -6.88 13.94
CA SER A 212 -13.37 -7.28 14.12
C SER A 212 -14.47 -6.22 13.92
N SER A 213 -15.35 -6.58 12.99
CA SER A 213 -16.71 -6.09 12.83
C SER A 213 -17.50 -6.20 14.13
N SER A 214 -17.99 -5.08 14.65
CA SER A 214 -19.29 -5.02 15.32
C SER A 214 -19.70 -3.55 15.42
N SER A 215 -20.83 -3.22 14.79
CA SER A 215 -21.75 -2.11 15.10
C SER A 215 -21.26 -1.11 16.16
N LEU A 216 -20.97 0.12 15.74
CA LEU A 216 -21.12 1.38 16.49
C LEU A 216 -20.57 2.53 15.62
N LEU A 217 -21.28 2.81 14.52
CA LEU A 217 -21.33 4.17 13.97
C LEU A 217 -22.62 4.78 14.50
N ASP A 218 -22.60 5.17 15.76
CA ASP A 218 -23.51 6.16 16.34
C ASP A 218 -22.78 6.72 17.57
N ASN A 219 -22.78 8.05 17.68
CA ASN A 219 -22.26 8.84 18.81
C ASN A 219 -20.79 9.23 18.77
N ILE A 220 -20.43 10.06 17.80
CA ILE A 220 -19.55 11.20 18.10
C ILE A 220 -20.28 12.46 17.65
N ASN A 221 -21.20 12.92 18.50
CA ASN A 221 -21.61 14.31 18.55
C ASN A 221 -21.80 14.68 20.03
N GLU A 222 -21.51 15.94 20.35
CA GLU A 222 -21.71 16.62 21.64
C GLU A 222 -20.62 16.42 22.70
N ASP A 223 -19.64 17.32 22.71
CA ASP A 223 -19.55 18.31 23.80
C ASP A 223 -18.52 19.41 23.49
N CYS A 224 -19.00 20.52 22.96
CA CYS A 224 -18.34 21.83 23.09
C CYS A 224 -19.41 22.92 23.19
N ASN A 225 -20.12 22.93 24.32
CA ASN A 225 -20.87 24.10 24.77
C ASN A 225 -19.90 25.20 25.18
N ALA A 226 -19.75 26.21 24.32
CA ALA A 226 -19.38 27.56 24.73
C ALA A 226 -20.34 28.53 24.05
N ASP A 227 -21.29 28.98 24.86
CA ASP A 227 -22.26 30.04 24.66
C ASP A 227 -21.52 31.35 24.30
N ASP A 228 -21.71 31.87 23.09
CA ASP A 228 -21.87 33.32 22.89
C ASP A 228 -22.54 33.63 21.55
N THR A 229 -23.66 34.32 21.65
CA THR A 229 -24.56 34.74 20.58
C THR A 229 -23.98 35.89 19.75
N THR A 230 -23.70 35.66 18.47
CA THR A 230 -23.88 36.71 17.44
C THR A 230 -24.35 36.13 16.12
N ASN A 231 -25.56 36.55 15.76
CA ASN A 231 -26.25 36.33 14.50
C ASN A 231 -25.43 36.94 13.34
N TYR A 232 -24.77 36.10 12.55
CA TYR A 232 -24.13 36.49 11.29
C TYR A 232 -24.63 35.53 10.22
N ASP A 233 -25.51 36.02 9.35
CA ASP A 233 -25.92 35.34 8.11
C ASP A 233 -24.68 35.20 7.21
N SER A 234 -23.89 34.16 7.44
CA SER A 234 -22.87 33.74 6.49
C SER A 234 -23.55 32.82 5.48
N VAL A 235 -23.74 33.34 4.27
CA VAL A 235 -23.98 32.54 3.07
C VAL A 235 -22.80 31.57 2.94
N VAL A 236 -22.97 30.35 3.45
CA VAL A 236 -22.04 29.26 3.14
C VAL A 236 -22.39 28.86 1.72
N GLU A 237 -21.66 29.44 0.76
CA GLU A 237 -21.59 28.86 -0.58
C GLU A 237 -21.07 27.43 -0.40
N GLU A 238 -21.94 26.45 -0.63
CA GLU A 238 -21.53 25.06 -0.74
C GLU A 238 -20.46 24.99 -1.84
N GLU A 239 -19.19 24.87 -1.46
CA GLU A 239 -18.10 24.66 -2.40
C GLU A 239 -18.41 23.38 -3.17
N GLU A 240 -18.88 23.56 -4.41
CA GLU A 240 -19.20 22.47 -5.32
C GLU A 240 -17.96 21.58 -5.45
N VAL A 241 -18.01 20.39 -4.86
CA VAL A 241 -16.87 19.47 -4.80
C VAL A 241 -16.47 19.12 -6.23
N ARG A 242 -15.36 19.70 -6.69
CA ARG A 242 -14.86 19.48 -8.05
C ARG A 242 -14.38 18.05 -8.17
N ASN A 243 -15.19 17.22 -8.84
CA ASN A 243 -14.83 15.85 -9.16
C ASN A 243 -13.75 15.82 -10.25
N ILE A 244 -12.64 15.15 -9.95
CA ILE A 244 -11.53 14.91 -10.87
C ILE A 244 -11.55 13.48 -11.39
N ARG A 245 -11.44 13.33 -12.72
CA ARG A 245 -11.36 12.01 -13.36
C ARG A 245 -10.00 11.39 -13.04
N THR A 246 -10.05 10.18 -12.51
CA THR A 246 -8.88 9.43 -12.04
C THR A 246 -8.73 8.14 -12.85
N LYS A 247 -7.62 8.00 -13.56
CA LYS A 247 -7.31 6.84 -14.42
C LYS A 247 -6.27 5.94 -13.75
N ILE A 248 -6.73 4.83 -13.17
CA ILE A 248 -5.88 3.82 -12.54
C ILE A 248 -5.47 2.81 -13.61
N TRP A 249 -4.17 2.70 -13.87
CA TRP A 249 -3.60 1.69 -14.77
C TRP A 249 -3.38 0.37 -14.04
N LEU A 250 -3.60 -0.75 -14.74
CA LEU A 250 -3.57 -2.09 -14.17
C LEU A 250 -2.51 -2.97 -14.85
N LEU A 251 -1.66 -3.59 -14.05
CA LEU A 251 -0.64 -4.53 -14.50
C LEU A 251 -1.19 -5.96 -14.69
N GLY A 252 -0.48 -6.78 -15.46
CA GLY A 252 -0.79 -8.20 -15.64
C GLY A 252 -1.68 -8.47 -16.85
N ASN A 253 -2.10 -9.72 -17.03
CA ASN A 253 -3.03 -10.14 -18.09
C ASN A 253 -4.49 -9.96 -17.66
N GLN A 254 -5.46 -10.25 -18.54
CA GLN A 254 -6.89 -10.10 -18.25
C GLN A 254 -7.33 -10.87 -17.01
N ARG A 255 -6.81 -12.09 -16.80
CA ARG A 255 -7.12 -12.92 -15.64
C ARG A 255 -6.62 -12.28 -14.34
N ARG A 256 -5.37 -11.82 -14.30
CA ARG A 256 -4.79 -11.13 -13.13
C ARG A 256 -5.52 -9.84 -12.79
N ARG A 257 -5.94 -9.10 -13.82
CA ARG A 257 -6.76 -7.90 -13.64
C ARG A 257 -8.19 -8.22 -13.24
N ASN A 258 -8.67 -9.44 -13.48
CA ASN A 258 -10.09 -9.80 -13.49
C ASN A 258 -10.94 -8.78 -14.27
N HIS A 259 -10.37 -8.23 -15.34
CA HIS A 259 -10.95 -7.14 -16.11
C HIS A 259 -10.32 -7.06 -17.50
N LEU A 260 -11.15 -6.76 -18.51
CA LEU A 260 -10.71 -6.64 -19.90
C LEU A 260 -9.73 -5.48 -20.08
N ASP A 261 -10.11 -4.28 -19.64
CA ASP A 261 -9.31 -3.08 -19.83
C ASP A 261 -8.07 -3.06 -18.93
N ARG A 262 -7.02 -2.38 -19.42
CA ARG A 262 -5.79 -2.07 -18.68
C ARG A 262 -5.89 -0.82 -17.80
N ASN A 263 -7.05 -0.17 -17.77
CA ASN A 263 -7.28 0.95 -16.88
C ASN A 263 -8.73 0.98 -16.39
N ILE A 264 -8.91 1.52 -15.19
CA ILE A 264 -10.21 1.79 -14.57
C ILE A 264 -10.31 3.30 -14.36
N ARG A 265 -11.49 3.85 -14.65
CA ARG A 265 -11.79 5.26 -14.41
C ARG A 265 -12.65 5.36 -13.17
N LEU A 266 -12.18 6.14 -12.21
CA LEU A 266 -12.91 6.52 -11.00
C LEU A 266 -13.01 8.05 -10.94
N LEU A 267 -13.86 8.56 -10.07
CA LEU A 267 -13.93 9.96 -9.69
C LEU A 267 -13.26 10.12 -8.33
N GLY A 268 -12.38 11.09 -8.19
CA GLY A 268 -11.91 11.55 -6.89
C GLY A 268 -12.33 13.00 -6.68
N SER A 269 -12.27 13.50 -5.46
CA SER A 269 -12.30 14.94 -5.21
C SER A 269 -10.88 15.53 -5.27
N GLU A 270 -10.76 16.85 -5.14
CA GLU A 270 -9.45 17.53 -5.11
C GLU A 270 -8.53 17.01 -3.98
N SER A 271 -9.11 16.46 -2.90
CA SER A 271 -8.34 15.85 -1.81
C SER A 271 -7.49 14.65 -2.25
N LEU A 272 -7.84 13.98 -3.36
CA LEU A 272 -6.96 12.97 -3.97
C LEU A 272 -5.65 13.59 -4.43
N ARG A 273 -5.69 14.75 -5.11
CA ARG A 273 -4.48 15.41 -5.58
C ARG A 273 -3.61 15.81 -4.40
N GLU A 274 -4.21 16.43 -3.39
CA GLU A 274 -3.50 16.78 -2.14
C GLU A 274 -2.88 15.55 -1.47
N ALA A 275 -3.62 14.45 -1.37
CA ALA A 275 -3.16 13.18 -0.79
C ALA A 275 -2.00 12.54 -1.57
N LEU A 276 -1.93 12.74 -2.89
CA LEU A 276 -0.84 12.27 -3.73
C LEU A 276 0.43 13.11 -3.55
N TYR A 277 0.32 14.39 -3.20
CA TYR A 277 1.45 15.29 -2.98
C TYR A 277 1.88 15.43 -1.50
N GLN A 278 1.25 14.71 -0.57
CA GLN A 278 1.71 14.72 0.82
C GLN A 278 3.16 14.25 0.93
N ASP A 279 3.97 14.92 1.75
CA ASP A 279 5.37 14.54 1.97
C ASP A 279 5.53 13.61 3.18
N HIS A 280 4.65 13.74 4.18
CA HIS A 280 4.81 13.03 5.46
C HIS A 280 3.54 12.33 5.94
N VAL A 281 2.38 12.89 5.66
CA VAL A 281 1.10 12.41 6.20
C VAL A 281 0.56 11.30 5.31
N VAL A 282 0.23 10.17 5.93
CA VAL A 282 -0.50 9.11 5.23
C VAL A 282 -1.96 9.53 5.13
N SER A 283 -2.53 9.49 3.93
CA SER A 283 -3.89 9.97 3.70
C SER A 283 -4.82 8.83 3.31
N LYS A 284 -6.08 8.95 3.71
CA LYS A 284 -7.16 8.09 3.23
C LYS A 284 -8.08 8.95 2.37
N VAL A 285 -8.35 8.49 1.16
CA VAL A 285 -9.26 9.14 0.22
C VAL A 285 -10.25 8.12 -0.31
N THR A 286 -11.41 8.62 -0.70
CA THR A 286 -12.47 7.82 -1.30
C THR A 286 -12.59 8.21 -2.76
N LEU A 287 -12.71 7.20 -3.62
CA LEU A 287 -12.92 7.35 -5.05
C LEU A 287 -14.27 6.75 -5.40
N ASP A 288 -15.08 7.45 -6.17
CA ASP A 288 -16.38 6.95 -6.61
C ASP A 288 -16.23 6.28 -7.99
N GLN A 289 -17.12 5.33 -8.28
CA GLN A 289 -17.23 4.83 -9.64
C GLN A 289 -17.68 5.96 -10.56
N SER A 290 -17.06 6.07 -11.74
CA SER A 290 -17.53 7.02 -12.75
C SER A 290 -18.91 6.56 -13.24
N PRO A 291 -19.98 7.36 -13.09
CA PRO A 291 -21.15 7.18 -13.93
C PRO A 291 -20.66 7.37 -15.36
N TYR A 292 -21.04 6.46 -16.25
CA TYR A 292 -20.58 6.47 -17.63
C TYR A 292 -20.87 7.79 -18.35
#